data_AF-A0A955QMY3-F1
#
_entry.id   AF-A0A955QMY3-F1
#
_cell.length_a   1.000
_cell.length_b   1.000
_cell.length_c   1.000
_cell.angle_alpha   90.00
_cell.angle_beta   90.00
_cell.angle_gamma   90.00
#
_symmetry.space_group_name_H-M   'P 1'
#
loop_
_entity.id
_entity.type
_entity.pdbx_description
1 polymer ?
#
loop_
_entity_poly.entity_id
_entity_poly.type
_entity_poly.pdbx_seq_one_letter_code
_entity_poly.pdbx_strand_id
1 'polypeptide(L)' 'ATKVPVYFCDPHSPWQRSTNENTYRLLRQYFPRGTDLARYSQADLNNVAVRGNQRPRKTLAFQTPAEKLHTRVALTG' A
#
# COMPACT_ATOMS: atom_id res chain seq x y z
N ALA A 1 -18.00 6.51 17.05
CA ALA A 1 -16.54 6.32 16.94
C ALA A 1 -16.25 4.88 16.51
N THR A 2 -15.38 4.66 15.52
CA THR A 2 -14.97 3.31 15.07
C THR A 2 -14.15 2.65 16.19
N LYS A 3 -14.46 1.39 16.56
CA LYS A 3 -13.78 0.63 17.65
C LYS A 3 -12.36 0.16 17.24
N VAL A 4 -11.58 1.01 16.59
CA VAL A 4 -10.27 0.67 16.01
C VAL A 4 -9.18 1.46 16.74
N PRO A 5 -8.11 0.80 17.23
CA PRO A 5 -6.99 1.50 17.86
C PRO A 5 -6.23 2.35 16.83
N VAL A 6 -5.82 3.56 17.24
CA VAL A 6 -5.07 4.50 16.39
C VAL A 6 -3.65 4.64 16.95
N TYR A 7 -2.66 4.57 16.06
CA TYR A 7 -1.24 4.66 16.41
C TYR A 7 -0.57 5.79 15.65
N PHE A 8 0.31 6.53 16.33
CA PHE A 8 1.15 7.57 15.73
C PHE A 8 2.62 7.16 15.79
N CYS A 9 3.43 7.76 14.92
CA CYS A 9 4.87 7.59 14.95
C CYS A 9 5.49 8.61 15.89
N ASP A 10 6.59 8.24 16.54
CA ASP A 10 7.36 9.12 17.39
C ASP A 10 7.97 10.28 16.57
N PRO A 11 8.07 11.49 17.15
CA PRO A 11 8.76 12.60 16.52
C PRO A 11 10.17 12.20 16.08
N HIS A 12 10.58 12.68 14.91
CA HIS A 12 11.92 12.42 14.33
C HIS A 12 12.27 10.94 14.11
N SER A 13 11.27 10.05 14.02
CA SER A 13 11.46 8.60 13.81
C SER A 13 10.92 8.12 12.46
N PRO A 14 11.48 8.58 11.31
CA PRO A 14 10.95 8.25 9.98
C PRO A 14 10.96 6.74 9.67
N TRP A 15 11.86 5.97 10.28
CA TRP A 15 11.94 4.51 10.09
C TRP A 15 10.66 3.78 10.50
N GLN A 16 9.86 4.31 11.43
CA GLN A 16 8.55 3.75 11.80
C GLN A 16 7.51 3.82 10.68
N ARG A 17 7.82 4.51 9.57
CA ARG A 17 6.95 4.66 8.39
C ARG A 17 7.56 4.10 7.10
N SER A 18 8.67 3.36 7.20
CA SER A 18 9.44 2.89 6.04
C SER A 18 8.56 2.22 4.96
N THR A 19 7.64 1.34 5.36
CA THR A 19 6.71 0.68 4.43
C THR A 19 5.78 1.66 3.71
N ASN A 20 5.28 2.67 4.42
CA ASN A 20 4.39 3.68 3.83
C ASN A 20 5.15 4.51 2.80
N GLU A 21 6.35 4.99 3.15
CA GLU A 21 7.20 5.80 2.26
C GLU A 21 7.58 5.03 0.99
N ASN A 22 7.95 3.76 1.12
CA ASN A 22 8.22 2.90 -0.03
C ASN A 22 6.96 2.74 -0.91
N THR A 23 5.79 2.51 -0.30
CA THR A 23 4.52 2.36 -1.02
C THR A 23 4.15 3.64 -1.78
N TYR A 24 4.31 4.81 -1.16
CA TYR A 24 4.09 6.09 -1.84
C TYR A 24 5.05 6.29 -3.01
N ARG A 25 6.34 5.94 -2.87
CA ARG A 25 7.31 6.00 -3.99
C ARG A 25 6.86 5.16 -5.19
N LEU A 26 6.23 4.02 -4.95
CA LEU A 26 5.72 3.14 -6.01
C LEU A 26 4.46 3.71 -6.66
N LEU A 27 3.56 4.31 -5.89
CA LEU A 27 2.40 5.02 -6.42
C LEU A 27 2.81 6.21 -7.29
N ARG A 28 3.92 6.89 -6.96
CA ARG A 28 4.48 7.97 -7.79
C ARG A 28 4.95 7.54 -9.18
N GLN A 29 5.11 6.25 -9.45
CA GLN A 29 5.35 5.73 -10.80
C GLN A 29 4.10 5.80 -11.68
N TYR A 30 2.90 5.79 -11.07
CA TYR A 30 1.61 5.93 -11.76
C TYR A 30 1.08 7.36 -11.72
N PHE A 31 1.29 8.05 -10.59
CA PHE A 31 0.81 9.41 -10.34
C PHE A 31 1.97 10.31 -9.91
N PRO A 32 2.74 10.86 -10.86
CA PRO A 32 3.78 11.82 -10.57
C PRO A 32 3.32 12.96 -9.63
N ARG A 33 4.28 13.67 -9.04
CA ARG A 33 3.93 14.79 -8.16
C ARG A 33 3.15 15.84 -8.95
N GLY A 34 2.02 16.29 -8.39
CA GLY A 34 1.14 17.26 -9.05
C GLY A 34 0.10 16.66 -10.00
N THR A 35 0.03 15.33 -10.15
CA THR A 35 -1.06 14.70 -10.90
C THR A 35 -2.41 15.00 -10.24
N ASP A 36 -3.32 15.57 -11.03
CA ASP A 36 -4.71 15.78 -10.67
C ASP A 36 -5.48 14.44 -10.70
N LEU A 37 -5.77 13.90 -9.53
CA LEU A 37 -6.45 12.61 -9.38
C LEU A 37 -7.94 12.67 -9.75
N ALA A 38 -8.56 13.85 -9.78
CA ALA A 38 -9.98 14.00 -10.12
C ALA A 38 -10.29 13.59 -11.57
N ARG A 39 -9.25 13.52 -12.42
CA ARG A 39 -9.36 13.10 -13.83
C ARG A 39 -9.40 11.58 -14.00
N TYR A 40 -9.16 10.81 -12.94
CA TYR A 40 -9.16 9.35 -12.98
C TYR A 40 -10.46 8.82 -12.42
N SER A 41 -11.05 7.85 -13.10
CA SER A 41 -12.21 7.15 -12.59
C SER A 41 -11.82 6.25 -11.42
N GLN A 42 -12.80 5.86 -10.60
CA GLN A 42 -12.59 4.86 -9.56
C GLN A 42 -12.05 3.54 -10.15
N ALA A 43 -12.45 3.18 -11.36
CA ALA A 43 -11.96 1.99 -12.05
C ALA A 43 -10.46 2.10 -12.38
N ASP A 44 -10.00 3.27 -12.83
CA ASP A 44 -8.57 3.53 -13.08
C ASP A 44 -7.75 3.39 -11.80
N LEU A 45 -8.23 3.98 -10.71
CA LEU A 45 -7.57 3.91 -9.40
C LEU A 45 -7.54 2.48 -8.87
N ASN A 46 -8.63 1.72 -9.03
CA ASN A 46 -8.69 0.30 -8.68
C ASN A 46 -7.68 -0.52 -9.49
N ASN A 47 -7.56 -0.26 -10.80
CA ASN A 47 -6.58 -0.94 -11.65
C ASN A 47 -5.14 -0.66 -11.21
N VAL A 48 -4.83 0.55 -10.74
CA VAL A 48 -3.51 0.85 -10.14
C VAL A 48 -3.34 0.13 -8.81
N ALA A 49 -4.36 0.07 -7.95
CA ALA A 49 -4.31 -0.65 -6.68
C ALA A 49 -4.08 -2.15 -6.89
N VAL A 50 -4.78 -2.78 -7.84
CA VAL A 50 -4.60 -4.18 -8.22
C VAL A 50 -3.16 -4.42 -8.69
N ARG A 51 -2.65 -3.59 -9.61
CA ARG A 51 -1.24 -3.67 -10.06
C ARG A 51 -0.25 -3.51 -8.91
N GLY A 52 -0.55 -2.63 -7.95
CA GLY A 52 0.28 -2.44 -6.75
C GLY A 52 0.30 -3.67 -5.83
N ASN A 53 -0.86 -4.32 -5.65
CA ASN A 53 -1.06 -5.48 -4.80
C ASN A 53 -0.58 -6.79 -5.44
N GLN A 54 -0.54 -6.86 -6.77
CA GLN A 54 0.00 -7.97 -7.55
C GLN A 54 1.49 -7.83 -7.86
N ARG A 55 2.14 -6.72 -7.47
CA ARG A 55 3.56 -6.52 -7.73
C ARG A 55 4.43 -7.34 -6.75
N PRO A 56 5.30 -8.24 -7.24
CA PRO A 56 6.28 -8.95 -6.42
C PRO A 56 7.13 -8.02 -5.56
N ARG A 57 7.36 -8.40 -4.28
CA ARG A 57 8.20 -7.63 -3.34
C ARG A 57 9.38 -8.45 -2.87
N LYS A 58 10.59 -7.90 -2.98
CA LYS A 58 11.81 -8.53 -2.44
C LYS A 58 11.68 -8.85 -0.93
N THR A 59 11.05 -7.95 -0.16
CA THR A 59 10.78 -8.13 1.27
C THR A 59 9.81 -9.27 1.59
N LEU A 60 9.05 -9.75 0.59
CA LEU A 60 8.11 -10.87 0.71
C LEU A 60 8.65 -12.12 -0.03
N ALA A 61 9.97 -12.25 -0.18
CA ALA A 61 10.60 -13.32 -0.97
C ALA A 61 10.05 -13.40 -2.40
N PHE A 62 9.82 -12.23 -3.02
CA PHE A 62 9.24 -12.06 -4.35
C PHE A 62 7.79 -12.53 -4.51
N GLN A 63 7.08 -12.84 -3.42
CA GLN A 63 5.63 -12.99 -3.46
C GLN A 63 4.92 -11.63 -3.54
N THR A 64 3.66 -11.66 -3.95
CA THR A 64 2.82 -10.46 -4.03
C THR A 64 2.17 -10.15 -2.68
N PRO A 65 1.90 -8.87 -2.36
CA PRO A 65 1.11 -8.50 -1.20
C PRO A 65 -0.24 -9.22 -1.13
N ALA A 66 -0.92 -9.38 -2.27
CA ALA A 66 -2.21 -10.07 -2.35
C ALA A 66 -2.10 -11.54 -1.92
N GLU A 67 -1.09 -12.27 -2.40
CA GLU A 67 -0.84 -13.68 -2.00
C GLU A 67 -0.58 -13.78 -0.50
N LYS A 68 0.35 -12.97 0.04
CA LYS A 68 0.70 -13.00 1.47
C LYS A 68 -0.49 -12.65 2.35
N LEU A 69 -1.33 -11.70 1.93
CA LEU A 69 -2.54 -11.35 2.64
C LEU A 69 -3.54 -12.53 2.64
N HIS A 70 -3.79 -13.13 1.48
CA HIS A 70 -4.68 -14.26 1.35
C HIS A 70 -4.26 -15.43 2.25
N THR A 71 -2.96 -15.79 2.26
CA THR A 71 -2.44 -16.83 3.15
C THR A 71 -2.63 -16.48 4.63
N ARG A 72 -2.36 -15.24 5.05
CA ARG A 72 -2.45 -14.85 6.48
C ARG A 72 -3.88 -14.78 6.98
N VAL A 73 -4.81 -14.30 6.15
CA VAL A 73 -6.24 -14.20 6.51
C VAL A 73 -6.91 -15.58 6.52
N ALA A 74 -6.52 -16.47 5.60
CA ALA A 74 -7.03 -17.85 5.57
C ALA A 74 -6.66 -18.67 6.83
N LEU A 75 -5.58 -18.32 7.53
CA LEU A 75 -5.15 -18.98 8.77
C LEU A 75 -5.85 -18.47 10.04
N THR A 76 -6.72 -17.46 9.91
CA THR A 76 -7.49 -16.88 11.03
C THR A 76 -8.95 -17.33 11.04
N GLY A 77 -9.29 -18.39 10.30
CA GLY A 77 -10.59 -19.06 10.32
C GLY A 77 -10.62 -20.25 11.26
#